data_AF-X1NZB8-F1
#
_entry.id   AF-X1NZB8-F1
#
_cell.length_a   1.000
_cell.length_b   1.000
_cell.length_c   1.000
_cell.angle_alpha   90.00
_cell.angle_beta   90.00
_cell.angle_gamma   90.00
#
_symmetry.space_group_name_H-M   'P 1'
#
loop_
_entity.id
_entity.type
_entity.pdbx_description
1 polymer ?
#
loop_
_entity_poly.entity_id
_entity_poly.type
_entity_poly.pdbx_seq_one_letter_code
_entity_poly.pdbx_strand_id
1 'polypeptide(L)'
;MTLNLETPKEIRASIRRGEWTKSTHGLAPGYVQANLVVLPQKLAFEFLLFCQRNPKPCPLLDVTEVGDPEPKLVAPGADLRTDLPKYRVYEYGELKRESTDIRPFWQSDSVAFLLGCSLTFEAALLQAGISLRHIEEGKIVPMYITNIPCQPAGLFQGPMVVTMRPIPEKRVVQAIQITARYPKV
;
A
#
# COMPACT_ATOMS: atom_id res chain seq x y z
N MET A 1 -11.56 5.16 22.52
CA MET A 1 -10.37 4.52 23.13
C MET A 1 -9.25 4.55 22.11
N THR A 2 -8.24 5.37 22.34
CA THR A 2 -7.01 5.38 21.54
C THR A 2 -6.21 4.15 21.98
N LEU A 3 -6.18 3.14 21.13
CA LEU A 3 -5.32 1.99 21.30
C LEU A 3 -3.86 2.49 21.17
N ASN A 4 -3.12 2.56 22.28
CA ASN A 4 -1.65 2.73 22.25
C ASN A 4 -1.04 1.41 21.75
N LEU A 5 -1.16 1.17 20.45
CA LEU A 5 -0.48 0.06 19.79
C LEU A 5 0.87 0.61 19.32
N GLU A 6 1.93 0.28 20.05
CA GLU A 6 3.25 0.88 19.84
C GLU A 6 4.04 0.15 18.74
N THR A 7 3.74 -1.13 18.49
CA THR A 7 4.46 -1.93 17.49
C THR A 7 3.60 -2.35 16.30
N PRO A 8 4.20 -2.50 15.09
CA PRO A 8 3.48 -3.03 13.92
C PRO A 8 2.83 -4.39 14.16
N LYS A 9 3.44 -5.24 15.00
CA LYS A 9 2.93 -6.57 15.34
C LYS A 9 1.63 -6.48 16.15
N GLU A 10 1.59 -5.60 17.15
CA GLU A 10 0.38 -5.37 17.95
C GLU A 10 -0.74 -4.76 17.12
N ILE A 11 -0.41 -3.81 16.24
CA ILE A 11 -1.37 -3.20 15.31
C ILE A 11 -2.02 -4.28 14.44
N ARG A 12 -1.22 -5.12 13.78
CA ARG A 12 -1.73 -6.24 12.97
C ARG A 12 -2.56 -7.22 13.81
N ALA A 13 -2.13 -7.51 15.04
CA ALA A 13 -2.89 -8.39 15.93
C ALA A 13 -4.26 -7.79 16.32
N SER A 14 -4.35 -6.49 16.56
CA SER A 14 -5.60 -5.79 16.85
C SER A 14 -6.54 -5.77 15.64
N ILE A 15 -5.98 -5.51 14.45
CA ILE A 15 -6.70 -5.60 13.17
C ILE A 15 -7.25 -7.01 12.96
N ARG A 16 -6.43 -8.05 13.17
CA ARG A 16 -6.82 -9.47 13.06
C ARG A 16 -7.99 -9.83 13.98
N ARG A 17 -8.08 -9.21 15.16
CA ARG A 17 -9.19 -9.39 16.10
C ARG A 17 -10.44 -8.56 15.74
N GLY A 18 -10.38 -7.74 14.70
CA GLY A 18 -11.48 -6.87 14.28
C GLY A 18 -11.65 -5.61 15.14
N GLU A 19 -10.69 -5.31 16.02
CA GLU A 19 -10.73 -4.14 16.89
C GLU A 19 -10.40 -2.83 16.14
N TRP A 20 -9.69 -2.93 15.02
CA TRP A 20 -9.34 -1.81 14.16
C TRP A 20 -9.72 -2.08 12.70
N THR A 21 -10.77 -1.41 12.22
CA THR A 21 -11.28 -1.50 10.84
C THR A 21 -11.23 -0.16 10.11
N LYS A 22 -10.48 0.81 10.66
CA LYS A 22 -10.33 2.17 10.14
C LYS A 22 -9.01 2.31 9.36
N SER A 23 -8.75 3.52 8.85
CA SER A 23 -7.49 3.87 8.20
C SER A 23 -6.28 3.50 9.08
N THR A 24 -5.20 3.03 8.46
CA THR A 24 -3.90 2.80 9.12
C THR A 24 -3.03 4.06 9.16
N HIS A 25 -3.50 5.18 8.61
CA HIS A 25 -2.75 6.43 8.61
C HIS A 25 -2.38 6.85 10.03
N GLY A 26 -1.11 7.22 10.23
CA GLY A 26 -0.56 7.62 11.52
C GLY A 26 -0.25 6.46 12.49
N LEU A 27 -0.58 5.21 12.15
CA LEU A 27 -0.18 4.05 12.94
C LEU A 27 1.27 3.64 12.66
N ALA A 28 1.98 3.17 13.69
CA ALA A 28 3.37 2.75 13.64
C ALA A 28 4.30 3.77 12.94
N PRO A 29 4.45 5.00 13.48
CA PRO A 29 5.39 5.97 12.92
C PRO A 29 6.81 5.38 12.83
N GLY A 30 7.48 5.63 11.70
CA GLY A 30 8.82 5.10 11.43
C GLY A 30 8.85 3.73 10.72
N TYR A 31 7.70 3.07 10.57
CA TYR A 31 7.59 1.83 9.81
C TYR A 31 6.97 2.06 8.43
N VAL A 32 7.38 1.23 7.45
CA VAL A 32 6.79 1.25 6.12
C VAL A 32 5.40 0.61 6.18
N GLN A 33 4.43 1.25 5.53
CA GLN A 33 3.13 0.66 5.22
C GLN A 33 3.11 0.26 3.74
N ALA A 34 2.38 -0.79 3.41
CA ALA A 34 2.32 -1.33 2.07
C ALA A 34 0.88 -1.40 1.54
N ASN A 35 0.73 -1.25 0.23
CA ASN A 35 -0.45 -1.67 -0.51
C ASN A 35 -0.37 -3.17 -0.78
N LEU A 36 -1.52 -3.82 -0.93
CA LEU A 36 -1.62 -5.27 -1.15
C LEU A 36 -2.34 -5.56 -2.47
N VAL A 37 -1.76 -6.46 -3.27
CA VAL A 37 -2.41 -7.10 -4.41
C VAL A 37 -2.28 -8.61 -4.25
N VAL A 38 -3.38 -9.35 -4.38
CA VAL A 38 -3.38 -10.83 -4.33
C VAL A 38 -3.95 -11.36 -5.63
N LEU A 39 -3.21 -12.25 -6.29
CA LEU A 39 -3.57 -12.77 -7.61
C LEU A 39 -3.35 -14.30 -7.66
N PRO A 40 -4.09 -15.04 -8.50
CA PRO A 40 -3.74 -16.42 -8.82
C PRO A 40 -2.35 -16.52 -9.46
N GLN A 41 -1.63 -17.62 -9.21
CA GLN A 41 -0.26 -17.85 -9.67
C GLN A 41 -0.08 -17.62 -11.18
N LYS A 42 -1.08 -18.02 -11.98
CA LYS A 42 -1.05 -17.85 -13.44
C LYS A 42 -0.91 -16.39 -13.90
N LEU A 43 -1.28 -15.42 -13.06
CA LEU A 43 -1.15 -13.98 -13.34
C LEU A 43 0.08 -13.36 -12.66
N ALA A 44 0.69 -14.08 -11.70
CA ALA A 44 1.73 -13.53 -10.85
C ALA A 44 2.98 -13.10 -11.63
N PHE A 45 3.39 -13.89 -12.64
CA PHE A 45 4.56 -13.56 -13.45
C PHE A 45 4.37 -12.25 -14.23
N GLU A 46 3.23 -12.09 -14.90
CA GLU A 46 2.95 -10.88 -15.69
C GLU A 46 2.83 -9.65 -14.78
N PHE A 47 2.24 -9.81 -13.59
CA PHE A 47 2.16 -8.72 -12.62
C PHE A 47 3.53 -8.35 -12.02
N LEU A 48 4.39 -9.34 -11.75
CA LEU A 48 5.77 -9.10 -11.32
C LEU A 48 6.55 -8.33 -12.40
N LEU A 49 6.41 -8.73 -13.66
CA LEU A 49 7.01 -8.03 -14.79
C LEU A 49 6.43 -6.60 -14.95
N PHE A 50 5.13 -6.43 -14.72
CA PHE A 50 4.49 -5.12 -14.70
C PHE A 50 5.10 -4.22 -13.61
N CYS A 51 5.30 -4.74 -12.40
CA CYS A 51 5.93 -4.00 -11.32
C CYS A 51 7.40 -3.66 -11.63
N GLN A 52 8.15 -4.60 -12.21
CA GLN A 52 9.54 -4.41 -12.61
C GLN A 52 9.70 -3.34 -13.70
N ARG A 53 8.78 -3.28 -14.67
CA ARG A 53 8.75 -2.24 -15.72
C ARG A 53 8.29 -0.88 -15.20
N ASN A 54 7.50 -0.87 -14.12
CA ASN A 54 6.90 0.32 -13.54
C ASN A 54 7.28 0.50 -12.06
N PRO A 55 8.58 0.60 -11.72
CA PRO A 55 9.02 0.57 -10.32
C PRO A 55 8.61 1.80 -9.51
N LYS A 56 8.31 2.94 -10.18
CA LYS A 56 7.82 4.15 -9.51
C LYS A 56 6.36 4.02 -9.05
N PRO A 57 5.39 3.68 -9.91
CA PRO A 57 4.01 3.48 -9.47
C PRO A 57 3.76 2.13 -8.80
N CYS A 58 4.64 1.14 -8.98
CA CYS A 58 4.52 -0.20 -8.38
C CYS A 58 5.82 -0.62 -7.68
N PRO A 59 6.26 0.10 -6.63
CA PRO A 59 7.50 -0.21 -5.93
C PRO A 59 7.34 -1.50 -5.13
N LEU A 60 7.93 -2.60 -5.58
CA LEU A 60 7.77 -3.91 -4.94
C LEU A 60 8.62 -4.02 -3.66
N LEU A 61 7.97 -4.37 -2.55
CA LEU A 61 8.61 -4.60 -1.25
C LEU A 61 8.81 -6.09 -0.95
N ASP A 62 7.79 -6.91 -1.23
CA ASP A 62 7.81 -8.36 -0.98
C ASP A 62 6.83 -9.08 -1.93
N VAL A 63 7.09 -10.36 -2.19
CA VAL A 63 6.21 -11.28 -2.92
C VAL A 63 6.14 -12.57 -2.12
N THR A 64 4.94 -13.03 -1.81
CA THR A 64 4.79 -14.29 -1.06
C THR A 64 5.02 -15.50 -1.96
N GLU A 65 5.39 -16.62 -1.34
CA GLU A 65 5.34 -17.91 -2.02
C GLU A 65 3.90 -18.29 -2.38
N VAL A 66 3.75 -19.20 -3.35
CA VAL A 66 2.44 -19.65 -3.84
C VAL A 66 1.65 -20.31 -2.70
N GLY A 67 0.46 -19.78 -2.44
CA GLY A 67 -0.46 -20.25 -1.40
C GLY A 67 -0.11 -19.77 0.02
N ASP A 68 1.10 -19.25 0.24
CA ASP A 68 1.57 -18.79 1.56
C ASP A 68 1.14 -17.33 1.80
N PRO A 69 0.35 -17.03 2.84
CA PRO A 69 -0.08 -15.66 3.14
C PRO A 69 0.98 -14.86 3.91
N GLU A 70 2.14 -15.43 4.25
CA GLU A 70 3.15 -14.76 5.07
C GLU A 70 4.14 -13.93 4.21
N PRO A 71 4.24 -12.61 4.43
CA PRO A 71 5.25 -11.76 3.80
C PRO A 71 6.57 -11.84 4.58
N LYS A 72 7.32 -12.92 4.34
CA LYS A 72 8.49 -13.31 5.15
C LYS A 72 9.63 -12.29 5.12
N LEU A 73 9.75 -11.44 4.10
CA LEU A 73 10.84 -10.46 4.04
C LEU A 73 10.51 -9.21 4.84
N VAL A 74 9.27 -8.74 4.79
CA VAL A 74 8.90 -7.41 5.33
C VAL A 74 8.07 -7.46 6.61
N ALA A 75 7.36 -8.56 6.88
CA ALA A 75 6.62 -8.74 8.12
C ALA A 75 6.50 -10.23 8.52
N PRO A 76 7.59 -10.87 8.96
CA PRO A 76 7.56 -12.23 9.51
C PRO A 76 6.47 -12.41 10.58
N GLY A 77 5.72 -13.51 10.48
CA GLY A 77 4.59 -13.88 11.33
C GLY A 77 3.29 -13.15 11.04
N ALA A 78 3.24 -12.28 10.03
CA ALA A 78 2.00 -11.66 9.58
C ALA A 78 1.15 -12.63 8.75
N ASP A 79 -0.16 -12.42 8.75
CA ASP A 79 -1.11 -13.14 7.90
C ASP A 79 -1.89 -12.13 7.05
N LEU A 80 -1.53 -12.02 5.77
CA LEU A 80 -2.14 -11.06 4.84
C LEU A 80 -3.63 -11.27 4.61
N ARG A 81 -4.20 -12.38 5.09
CA ARG A 81 -5.63 -12.64 4.96
C ARG A 81 -6.46 -11.90 6.00
N THR A 82 -5.83 -11.46 7.10
CA THR A 82 -6.53 -10.89 8.26
C THR A 82 -5.85 -9.67 8.88
N ASP A 83 -4.60 -9.38 8.55
CA ASP A 83 -3.81 -8.32 9.22
C ASP A 83 -3.99 -6.92 8.63
N LEU A 84 -4.84 -6.76 7.60
CA LEU A 84 -5.26 -5.47 7.06
C LEU A 84 -6.70 -5.16 7.47
N PRO A 85 -7.03 -3.88 7.77
CA PRO A 85 -8.32 -3.52 8.33
C PRO A 85 -9.47 -3.68 7.34
N LYS A 86 -9.17 -3.62 6.03
CA LYS A 86 -10.17 -3.70 4.96
C LYS A 86 -9.51 -4.13 3.64
N TYR A 87 -10.23 -4.96 2.90
CA TYR A 87 -9.87 -5.48 1.59
C TYR A 87 -10.94 -5.12 0.57
N ARG A 88 -10.53 -5.01 -0.69
CA ARG A 88 -11.41 -4.91 -1.84
C ARG A 88 -11.27 -6.15 -2.69
N VAL A 89 -12.37 -6.86 -2.92
CA VAL A 89 -12.41 -8.08 -3.73
C VAL A 89 -12.98 -7.74 -5.09
N TYR A 90 -12.18 -7.99 -6.12
CA TYR A 90 -12.51 -7.73 -7.52
C TYR A 90 -12.80 -9.04 -8.25
N GLU A 91 -13.85 -9.05 -9.07
CA GLU A 91 -14.16 -10.14 -9.99
C GLU A 91 -14.44 -9.55 -11.37
N TYR A 92 -13.78 -10.09 -12.40
CA TYR A 92 -13.90 -9.61 -13.79
C TYR A 92 -13.66 -8.09 -13.94
N GLY A 93 -12.74 -7.53 -13.15
CA GLY A 93 -12.41 -6.10 -13.19
C GLY A 93 -13.35 -5.19 -12.39
N GLU A 94 -14.40 -5.73 -11.78
CA GLU A 94 -15.36 -4.95 -11.00
C GLU A 94 -15.20 -5.20 -9.49
N LEU A 95 -15.34 -4.14 -8.69
CA LEU A 95 -15.39 -4.25 -7.24
C LEU A 95 -16.70 -4.95 -6.84
N LYS A 96 -16.61 -6.19 -6.34
CA LYS A 96 -17.80 -6.94 -5.91
C LYS A 96 -18.13 -6.74 -4.45
N ARG A 97 -17.12 -6.61 -3.59
CA ARG A 97 -17.33 -6.42 -2.15
C ARG A 97 -16.11 -5.87 -1.45
N GLU A 98 -16.35 -5.36 -0.25
CA GLU A 98 -15.32 -5.08 0.73
C GLU A 98 -15.43 -6.09 1.88
N SER A 99 -14.29 -6.49 2.45
CA SER A 99 -14.23 -7.45 3.55
C SER A 99 -13.17 -7.03 4.57
N THR A 100 -13.23 -7.53 5.80
CA THR A 100 -12.16 -7.42 6.80
C THR A 100 -11.36 -8.72 6.91
N ASP A 101 -11.73 -9.75 6.15
CA ASP A 101 -11.13 -11.08 6.14
C ASP A 101 -11.22 -11.66 4.73
N ILE A 102 -10.08 -12.07 4.17
CA ILE A 102 -10.03 -12.68 2.84
C ILE A 102 -9.66 -14.16 2.85
N ARG A 103 -9.63 -14.83 4.01
CA ARG A 103 -9.46 -16.29 4.09
C ARG A 103 -10.44 -17.05 3.17
N PRO A 104 -11.73 -16.66 3.03
CA PRO A 104 -12.64 -17.33 2.11
C PRO A 104 -12.29 -17.16 0.62
N PHE A 105 -11.49 -16.14 0.26
CA PHE A 105 -11.10 -15.87 -1.13
C PHE A 105 -9.67 -16.33 -1.44
N TRP A 106 -8.92 -16.72 -0.42
CA TRP A 106 -7.53 -17.14 -0.56
C TRP A 106 -7.47 -18.58 -1.08
N GLN A 107 -6.92 -18.75 -2.27
CA GLN A 107 -6.74 -20.04 -2.94
C GLN A 107 -5.34 -20.59 -2.71
N SER A 108 -5.16 -21.89 -2.91
CA SER A 108 -3.85 -22.56 -2.77
C SER A 108 -2.80 -22.07 -3.78
N ASP A 109 -3.23 -21.40 -4.85
CA ASP A 109 -2.36 -20.80 -5.85
C ASP A 109 -2.25 -19.27 -5.71
N SER A 110 -2.70 -18.68 -4.61
CA SER A 110 -2.62 -17.23 -4.40
C SER A 110 -1.18 -16.76 -4.24
N VAL A 111 -0.84 -15.65 -4.87
CA VAL A 111 0.44 -14.94 -4.70
C VAL A 111 0.11 -13.51 -4.30
N ALA A 112 0.70 -13.04 -3.21
CA ALA A 112 0.53 -11.67 -2.73
C ALA A 112 1.76 -10.82 -3.04
N PHE A 113 1.50 -9.57 -3.41
CA PHE A 113 2.48 -8.55 -3.73
C PHE A 113 2.29 -7.38 -2.77
N LEU A 114 3.32 -7.05 -2.01
CA LEU A 114 3.35 -5.87 -1.16
C LEU A 114 4.06 -4.74 -1.90
N LEU A 115 3.33 -3.66 -2.14
CA LEU A 115 3.84 -2.48 -2.84
C LEU A 115 4.06 -1.34 -1.85
N GLY A 116 5.14 -0.57 -2.03
CA GLY A 116 5.44 0.61 -1.24
C GLY A 116 4.30 1.62 -1.23
N CYS A 117 4.23 2.40 -0.16
CA CYS A 117 3.21 3.42 0.04
C CYS A 117 3.84 4.76 0.40
N SER A 118 3.33 5.82 -0.25
CA SER A 118 3.76 7.21 -0.05
C SER A 118 3.78 7.73 1.40
N LEU A 119 3.16 7.02 2.34
CA LEU A 119 3.13 7.35 3.76
C LEU A 119 4.53 7.52 4.37
N THR A 120 5.55 6.82 3.87
CA THR A 120 6.92 6.93 4.38
C THR A 120 7.51 8.32 4.16
N PHE A 121 7.33 8.94 2.99
CA PHE A 121 7.85 10.29 2.76
C PHE A 121 6.96 11.38 3.37
N GLU A 122 5.68 11.09 3.65
CA GLU A 122 4.80 12.04 4.37
C GLU A 122 5.34 12.38 5.76
N ALA A 123 5.84 11.38 6.49
CA ALA A 123 6.48 11.60 7.78
C ALA A 123 7.70 12.53 7.66
N ALA A 124 8.52 12.37 6.62
CA ALA A 124 9.68 13.22 6.36
C ALA A 124 9.29 14.66 6.01
N LEU A 125 8.20 14.85 5.23
CA LEU A 125 7.67 16.18 4.93
C LEU A 125 7.17 16.88 6.19
N LEU A 126 6.41 16.18 7.05
CA LEU A 126 5.93 16.71 8.33
C LEU A 126 7.08 17.10 9.25
N GLN A 127 8.11 16.26 9.38
CA GLN A 127 9.30 16.55 10.18
C GLN A 127 10.07 17.78 9.68
N ALA A 128 10.06 18.04 8.37
CA ALA A 128 10.64 19.23 7.78
C ALA A 128 9.76 20.49 7.93
N GLY A 129 8.59 20.37 8.57
CA GLY A 129 7.61 21.45 8.72
C GLY A 129 6.85 21.76 7.43
N ILE A 130 6.68 20.78 6.53
CA ILE A 130 5.82 20.89 5.36
C ILE A 130 4.50 20.22 5.71
N SER A 131 3.45 21.02 5.88
CA SER A 131 2.15 20.49 6.27
C SER A 131 1.46 19.78 5.12
N LEU A 132 0.62 18.81 5.47
CA LEU A 132 -0.08 17.95 4.52
C LEU A 132 -1.58 18.12 4.74
N ARG A 133 -2.26 18.73 3.75
CA ARG A 133 -3.67 19.13 3.87
C ARG A 133 -4.61 17.98 4.23
N HIS A 134 -4.42 16.79 3.66
CA HIS A 134 -5.27 15.64 3.97
C HIS A 134 -5.11 15.19 5.43
N ILE A 135 -3.93 15.34 6.02
CA ILE A 135 -3.68 15.02 7.43
C ILE A 135 -4.35 16.06 8.33
N GLU A 136 -4.17 17.35 8.03
CA GLU A 136 -4.80 18.45 8.78
C GLU A 136 -6.34 18.32 8.81
N GLU A 137 -6.93 17.83 7.72
CA GLU A 137 -8.39 17.65 7.59
C GLU A 137 -8.89 16.28 8.04
N GLY A 138 -8.02 15.36 8.46
CA GLY A 138 -8.41 13.98 8.79
C GLY A 138 -9.00 13.20 7.61
N LYS A 139 -8.56 13.50 6.38
CA LYS A 139 -9.01 12.89 5.12
C LYS A 139 -7.94 11.98 4.51
N ILE A 140 -8.37 11.18 3.54
CA ILE A 140 -7.47 10.37 2.72
C ILE A 140 -6.81 11.28 1.68
N VAL A 141 -5.53 11.00 1.37
CA VAL A 141 -4.82 11.69 0.29
C VAL A 141 -5.60 11.56 -1.04
N PRO A 142 -5.81 12.65 -1.79
CA PRO A 142 -6.53 12.55 -3.06
C PRO A 142 -5.69 11.79 -4.08
N MET A 143 -6.33 10.86 -4.78
CA MET A 143 -5.72 10.02 -5.82
C MET A 143 -6.40 10.28 -7.16
N TYR A 144 -5.63 10.35 -8.24
CA TYR A 144 -6.11 10.66 -9.58
C TYR A 144 -5.57 9.67 -10.60
N ILE A 145 -6.44 9.22 -11.49
CA ILE A 145 -6.05 8.48 -12.69
C ILE A 145 -5.53 9.50 -13.70
N THR A 146 -4.29 9.33 -14.16
CA THR A 146 -3.67 10.23 -15.14
C THR A 146 -3.89 9.76 -16.58
N ASN A 147 -3.40 10.53 -17.54
CA ASN A 147 -3.25 10.10 -18.94
C ASN A 147 -1.83 9.55 -19.24
N ILE A 148 -0.99 9.35 -18.21
CA ILE A 148 0.36 8.81 -18.35
C ILE A 148 0.27 7.27 -18.29
N PRO A 149 0.56 6.54 -19.37
CA PRO A 149 0.45 5.09 -19.36
C PRO A 149 1.61 4.44 -18.59
N CYS A 150 1.32 3.38 -17.85
CA CYS A 150 2.34 2.44 -17.41
C CYS A 150 2.83 1.60 -18.60
N GLN A 151 4.08 1.14 -18.54
CA GLN A 151 4.61 0.20 -19.52
C GLN A 151 3.92 -1.17 -19.34
N PRO A 152 3.22 -1.70 -20.36
CA PRO A 152 2.42 -2.91 -20.22
C PRO A 152 3.26 -4.16 -19.98
N ALA A 153 2.67 -5.19 -19.38
CA ALA A 153 3.24 -6.53 -19.26
C ALA A 153 2.12 -7.58 -19.28
N GLY A 154 2.03 -8.35 -20.36
CA GLY A 154 0.97 -9.35 -20.53
C GLY A 154 -0.42 -8.70 -20.49
N LEU A 155 -1.30 -9.22 -19.64
CA LEU A 155 -2.65 -8.68 -19.41
C LEU A 155 -2.66 -7.36 -18.62
N PHE A 156 -1.56 -6.99 -17.97
CA PHE A 156 -1.50 -5.79 -17.13
C PHE A 156 -1.10 -4.56 -17.94
N GLN A 157 -2.03 -3.63 -18.03
CA GLN A 157 -1.86 -2.32 -18.65
C GLN A 157 -2.83 -1.32 -18.02
N GLY A 158 -2.45 -0.05 -18.02
CA GLY A 158 -3.33 1.01 -17.52
C GLY A 158 -2.61 2.33 -17.29
N PRO A 159 -3.38 3.40 -17.05
CA PRO A 159 -2.82 4.68 -16.64
C PRO A 159 -2.21 4.63 -15.23
N MET A 160 -1.19 5.45 -15.02
CA MET A 160 -0.61 5.68 -13.70
C MET A 160 -1.61 6.41 -12.80
N VAL A 161 -1.74 5.94 -11.56
CA VAL A 161 -2.45 6.65 -10.50
C VAL A 161 -1.44 7.48 -9.70
N VAL A 162 -1.76 8.76 -9.48
CA VAL A 162 -0.93 9.68 -8.70
C VAL A 162 -1.66 10.15 -7.46
N THR A 163 -0.90 10.55 -6.43
CA THR A 163 -1.44 11.19 -5.24
C THR A 163 -1.04 12.67 -5.24
N MET A 164 -1.96 13.57 -4.88
CA MET A 164 -1.69 15.01 -4.89
C MET A 164 -1.57 15.55 -3.47
N ARG A 165 -0.55 16.38 -3.24
CA ARG A 165 -0.35 17.11 -1.98
C ARG A 165 -0.15 18.58 -2.32
N PRO A 166 -0.99 19.50 -1.81
CA PRO A 166 -0.79 20.93 -2.03
C PRO A 166 0.43 21.38 -1.20
N ILE A 167 1.49 21.83 -1.88
CA ILE A 167 2.71 22.32 -1.25
C ILE A 167 2.83 23.82 -1.55
N PRO A 168 3.10 24.69 -0.54
CA PRO A 168 3.38 26.10 -0.78
C PRO A 168 4.54 26.26 -1.77
N GLU A 169 4.40 27.17 -2.74
CA GLU A 169 5.37 27.38 -3.83
C GLU A 169 6.82 27.44 -3.35
N LYS A 170 7.08 28.25 -2.30
CA LYS A 170 8.41 28.45 -1.71
C LYS A 170 9.02 27.18 -1.09
N ARG A 171 8.24 26.11 -0.91
CA ARG A 171 8.62 24.84 -0.28
C ARG A 171 8.68 23.68 -1.28
N VAL A 172 8.31 23.90 -2.54
CA VAL A 172 8.28 22.84 -3.57
C VAL A 172 9.64 22.20 -3.78
N VAL A 173 10.71 22.99 -3.94
CA VAL A 173 12.07 22.47 -4.13
C VAL A 173 12.51 21.61 -2.93
N GLN A 174 12.22 22.07 -1.71
CA GLN A 174 12.52 21.32 -0.51
C GLN A 174 11.72 20.01 -0.44
N ALA A 175 10.43 20.04 -0.78
CA ALA A 175 9.61 18.83 -0.82
C ALA A 175 10.18 17.81 -1.81
N ILE A 176 10.59 18.24 -3.00
CA ILE A 176 11.25 17.38 -4.01
C ILE A 176 12.54 16.77 -3.45
N GLN A 177 13.40 17.57 -2.81
CA GLN A 177 14.66 17.08 -2.24
C GLN A 177 14.45 16.06 -1.12
N ILE A 178 13.40 16.25 -0.30
CA ILE A 178 13.03 15.31 0.76
C ILE A 178 12.52 14.00 0.14
N THR A 179 11.56 14.09 -0.78
CA THR A 179 10.91 12.89 -1.35
C THR A 179 11.85 12.11 -2.27
N ALA A 180 12.81 12.74 -2.93
CA ALA A 180 13.81 12.08 -3.77
C ALA A 180 14.69 11.07 -3.01
N ARG A 181 14.78 11.16 -1.68
CA ARG A 181 15.51 10.22 -0.82
C ARG A 181 14.78 8.88 -0.63
N TYR A 182 13.54 8.78 -1.10
CA TYR A 182 12.67 7.61 -0.95
C TYR A 182 12.31 7.03 -2.33
N PRO A 183 13.29 6.60 -3.17
CA PRO A 183 13.00 6.19 -4.55
C PRO A 183 12.23 4.86 -4.67
N LYS A 184 12.11 4.12 -3.58
CA LYS A 184 11.39 2.83 -3.48
C LYS A 184 10.01 2.99 -2.83
N VAL A 185 9.50 4.21 -2.71
CA VAL A 185 8.22 4.52 -2.05
C VAL A 185 7.50 5.69 -2.72
#